data_AF-A0A3A0DN68-F1
#
_entry.id   AF-A0A3A0DN68-F1
#
_cell.length_a   1.000
_cell.length_b   1.000
_cell.length_c   1.000
_cell.angle_alpha   90.00
_cell.angle_beta   90.00
_cell.angle_gamma   90.00
#
_symmetry.space_group_name_H-M   'P 1'
#
loop_
_entity.id
_entity.type
_entity.pdbx_description
1 polymer ?
#
loop_
_entity_poly.entity_id
_entity_poly.type
_entity_poly.pdbx_seq_one_letter_code
_entity_poly.pdbx_strand_id
1 'polypeptide(L)'
;MRLLYDEHGDVLDVFFTEHESEVAKAGYELRKGIVLYLTAKMLPAQLTLVNYHRLTQLPAIHFDELAAHSGQIRKKLLRVVSTPPLSAILRIDPKTNYGHIMSPALLDVCVA
;
A
#
# COMPACT_ATOMS: atom_id res chain seq x y z
N MET A 1 -1.33 12.30 6.11
CA MET A 1 -1.34 10.83 6.12
C MET A 1 -1.77 10.37 7.51
N ARG A 2 -2.68 9.39 7.63
CA ARG A 2 -3.17 8.86 8.91
C ARG A 2 -2.96 7.36 8.96
N LEU A 3 -2.53 6.83 10.11
CA LEU A 3 -2.36 5.40 10.35
C LEU A 3 -3.42 4.96 11.36
N LEU A 4 -4.17 3.91 11.04
CA LEU A 4 -5.12 3.27 11.96
C LEU A 4 -4.74 1.80 12.11
N TYR A 5 -4.73 1.33 13.35
CA TYR A 5 -4.56 -0.08 13.67
C TYR A 5 -5.89 -0.65 14.14
N ASP A 6 -6.15 -1.92 13.88
CA ASP A 6 -7.23 -2.62 14.55
C ASP A 6 -6.94 -2.82 16.05
N GLU A 7 -7.91 -3.35 16.78
CA GLU A 7 -7.83 -3.57 18.23
C GLU A 7 -6.69 -4.52 18.65
N HIS A 8 -6.19 -5.33 17.71
CA HIS A 8 -5.11 -6.29 17.92
C HIS A 8 -3.75 -5.81 17.38
N GLY A 9 -3.70 -4.68 16.67
CA GLY A 9 -2.49 -4.17 16.02
C GLY A 9 -2.05 -4.94 14.77
N ASP A 10 -2.84 -5.92 14.32
CA ASP A 10 -2.46 -6.84 13.25
C ASP A 10 -2.94 -6.38 11.87
N VAL A 11 -3.93 -5.50 11.84
CA VAL A 11 -4.34 -4.79 10.62
C VAL A 11 -3.86 -3.34 10.70
N LEU A 12 -3.16 -2.88 9.66
CA LEU A 12 -2.76 -1.48 9.48
C LEU A 12 -3.46 -0.90 8.26
N ASP A 13 -4.24 0.16 8.48
CA ASP A 13 -4.75 1.02 7.44
C ASP A 13 -3.96 2.34 7.37
N VAL A 14 -3.46 2.65 6.18
CA VAL A 14 -2.77 3.90 5.88
C VAL A 14 -3.64 4.74 4.96
N PHE A 15 -4.04 5.92 5.41
CA PHE A 15 -4.82 6.88 4.62
C PHE A 15 -3.92 7.98 4.10
N PHE A 16 -3.89 8.15 2.79
CA PHE A 16 -3.07 9.14 2.09
C PHE A 16 -3.82 10.44 1.79
N THR A 17 -5.15 10.42 1.84
CA THR A 17 -6.02 11.57 1.61
C THR A 17 -6.76 11.96 2.89
N GLU A 18 -6.91 13.26 3.15
CA GLU A 18 -7.58 13.77 4.36
C GLU A 18 -9.11 13.68 4.28
N HIS A 19 -9.68 13.71 3.08
CA HIS A 19 -11.12 13.64 2.84
C HIS A 19 -11.53 12.25 2.36
N GLU A 20 -12.01 11.41 3.29
CA GLU A 20 -12.50 10.06 2.98
C GLU A 20 -13.81 10.04 2.19
N SER A 21 -14.59 11.13 2.27
CA SER A 21 -16.01 11.19 1.88
C SER A 21 -16.27 11.57 0.41
N GLU A 22 -15.27 12.00 -0.36
CA GLU A 22 -15.53 12.59 -1.70
C GLU A 22 -14.82 11.91 -2.86
N VAL A 23 -14.19 10.75 -2.65
CA VAL A 23 -13.41 10.11 -3.72
C VAL A 23 -13.90 8.71 -3.97
N ALA A 24 -14.38 8.45 -5.19
CA ALA A 24 -14.63 7.08 -5.64
C ALA A 24 -13.33 6.28 -5.50
N LYS A 25 -13.36 5.24 -4.66
CA LYS A 25 -12.22 4.35 -4.40
C LYS A 25 -12.40 3.04 -5.16
N ALA A 26 -11.37 2.63 -5.88
CA ALA A 26 -11.26 1.28 -6.44
C ALA A 26 -10.16 0.53 -5.67
N GLY A 27 -10.52 -0.64 -5.11
CA GLY A 27 -9.58 -1.51 -4.40
C GLY A 27 -8.86 -2.46 -5.35
N TYR A 28 -7.54 -2.55 -5.21
CA TYR A 28 -6.69 -3.46 -5.96
C TYR A 28 -5.88 -4.30 -5.00
N GLU A 29 -6.12 -5.60 -5.00
CA GLU A 29 -5.32 -6.54 -4.23
C GLU A 29 -3.93 -6.67 -4.87
N LEU A 30 -2.90 -6.43 -4.06
CA LEU A 30 -1.49 -6.56 -4.47
C LEU A 30 -0.94 -7.94 -4.07
N ARG A 31 -1.50 -8.47 -2.99
CA ARG A 31 -1.29 -9.81 -2.42
C ARG A 31 -2.47 -10.09 -1.51
N LYS A 32 -2.77 -11.36 -1.23
CA LYS A 32 -3.71 -11.73 -0.16
C LYS A 32 -3.44 -10.95 1.14
N GLY A 33 -4.40 -10.11 1.53
CA GLY A 33 -4.31 -9.26 2.73
C GLY A 33 -3.54 -7.94 2.57
N ILE A 34 -3.11 -7.58 1.35
CA ILE A 34 -2.53 -6.28 1.01
C ILE A 34 -3.38 -5.65 -0.08
N VAL A 35 -4.16 -4.64 0.27
CA VAL A 35 -5.12 -4.00 -0.63
C VAL A 35 -4.78 -2.52 -0.78
N LEU A 36 -4.63 -2.06 -2.02
CA LEU A 36 -4.40 -0.66 -2.36
C LEU A 36 -5.68 -0.06 -2.95
N TYR A 37 -6.23 0.93 -2.28
CA TYR A 37 -7.35 1.72 -2.77
C TYR A 37 -6.85 2.96 -3.49
N LEU A 38 -7.31 3.16 -4.72
CA LEU A 38 -6.97 4.31 -5.55
C LEU A 38 -8.19 5.18 -5.79
N THR A 39 -7.95 6.49 -5.90
CA THR A 39 -8.94 7.46 -6.37
C THR A 39 -9.26 7.25 -7.85
N ALA A 40 -10.35 7.86 -8.34
CA ALA A 40 -10.66 7.92 -9.77
C ALA A 40 -9.51 8.50 -10.64
N LYS A 41 -8.64 9.33 -10.05
CA LYS A 41 -7.45 9.91 -10.70
C LYS A 41 -6.20 9.03 -10.58
N MET A 42 -6.32 7.78 -10.11
CA MET A 42 -5.21 6.85 -9.89
C MET A 42 -4.16 7.35 -8.87
N LEU A 43 -4.61 8.10 -7.86
CA LEU A 43 -3.78 8.49 -6.72
C LEU A 43 -4.03 7.53 -5.55
N PRO A 44 -3.01 7.21 -4.73
CA PRO A 44 -3.20 6.36 -3.55
C PRO A 44 -4.16 7.05 -2.58
N ALA A 45 -5.21 6.35 -2.18
CA ALA A 45 -6.20 6.83 -1.21
C ALA A 45 -6.01 6.12 0.14
N GLN A 46 -5.88 4.79 0.10
CA GLN A 46 -5.68 3.96 1.28
C GLN A 46 -4.85 2.72 0.94
N LEU A 47 -4.04 2.27 1.88
CA LEU A 47 -3.36 0.97 1.85
C LEU A 47 -3.76 0.18 3.11
N THR A 48 -4.31 -1.01 2.92
CA THR A 48 -4.68 -1.93 4.01
C THR A 48 -3.69 -3.08 4.03
N LEU A 49 -3.12 -3.37 5.20
CA LEU A 49 -2.16 -4.44 5.44
C LEU A 49 -2.68 -5.35 6.56
N VAL A 50 -3.03 -6.58 6.23
CA VAL A 50 -3.46 -7.62 7.19
C VAL A 50 -2.26 -8.48 7.56
N ASN A 51 -2.11 -8.81 8.84
CA ASN A 51 -0.91 -9.41 9.42
C ASN A 51 0.32 -8.49 9.35
N TYR A 52 0.13 -7.19 9.59
CA TYR A 52 1.16 -6.16 9.44
C TYR A 52 2.46 -6.49 10.18
N HIS A 53 2.37 -6.95 11.44
CA HIS A 53 3.54 -7.32 12.24
C HIS A 53 4.34 -8.45 11.61
N ARG A 54 3.67 -9.49 11.10
CA ARG A 54 4.35 -10.57 10.39
C ARG A 54 4.96 -10.09 9.09
N LEU A 55 4.22 -9.28 8.33
CA LEU A 55 4.64 -8.78 7.02
C LEU A 55 5.92 -7.93 7.11
N THR A 56 6.05 -7.09 8.13
CA THR A 56 7.25 -6.26 8.38
C THR A 56 8.49 -7.07 8.78
N GLN A 57 8.32 -8.31 9.23
CA GLN A 57 9.43 -9.21 9.59
C GLN A 57 9.90 -10.08 8.42
N LEU A 58 9.16 -10.11 7.31
CA LEU A 58 9.54 -10.92 6.16
C LEU A 58 10.70 -10.26 5.40
N PRO A 59 11.76 -11.01 5.05
CA PRO A 59 12.88 -10.47 4.27
C PRO A 59 12.47 -10.10 2.85
N ALA A 60 11.45 -10.80 2.32
CA ALA A 60 10.84 -10.49 1.03
C ALA A 60 9.38 -10.97 1.01
N ILE A 61 8.55 -10.22 0.30
CA ILE A 61 7.13 -10.46 0.05
C ILE A 61 6.94 -10.58 -1.45
N HIS A 62 6.31 -11.66 -1.90
CA HIS A 62 5.88 -11.82 -3.28
C HIS A 62 4.48 -11.23 -3.46
N PHE A 63 4.32 -10.29 -4.40
CA PHE A 63 3.06 -9.64 -4.77
C PHE A 63 2.48 -10.33 -6.01
N ASP A 64 2.00 -11.54 -5.81
CA ASP A 64 1.41 -12.41 -6.84
C ASP A 64 0.13 -11.80 -7.46
N GLU A 65 -0.75 -11.23 -6.64
CA GLU A 65 -1.99 -10.60 -7.14
C GLU A 65 -1.69 -9.35 -7.99
N LEU A 66 -0.63 -8.60 -7.66
CA LEU A 66 -0.13 -7.52 -8.52
C LEU A 66 0.24 -8.02 -9.93
N ALA A 67 0.78 -9.23 -10.03
CA ALA A 67 1.14 -9.85 -11.31
C ALA A 67 -0.09 -10.39 -12.06
N ALA A 68 -1.16 -10.76 -11.35
CA ALA A 68 -2.42 -11.23 -11.91
C ALA A 68 -3.22 -10.13 -12.63
N HIS A 69 -3.04 -8.86 -12.22
CA HIS A 69 -3.59 -7.72 -12.95
C HIS A 69 -3.02 -7.63 -14.38
N SER A 70 -3.86 -7.30 -15.36
CA SER A 70 -3.48 -7.34 -16.78
C SER A 70 -3.10 -5.97 -17.37
N GLY A 71 -2.30 -6.00 -18.45
CA GLY A 71 -2.13 -4.89 -19.39
C GLY A 71 -1.88 -3.50 -18.77
N GLN A 72 -2.82 -2.58 -18.99
CA GLN A 72 -2.70 -1.18 -18.60
C GLN A 72 -2.86 -0.96 -17.10
N ILE A 73 -3.69 -1.76 -16.42
CA ILE A 73 -3.94 -1.55 -14.98
C ILE A 73 -2.71 -1.92 -14.16
N ARG A 74 -2.04 -3.03 -14.49
CA ARG A 74 -0.78 -3.43 -13.84
C ARG A 74 0.31 -2.36 -14.00
N LYS A 75 0.46 -1.78 -15.19
CA LYS A 75 1.42 -0.67 -15.42
C LYS A 75 1.11 0.54 -14.54
N LYS A 76 -0.17 0.89 -14.38
CA LYS A 76 -0.58 2.00 -13.50
C LYS A 76 -0.30 1.66 -12.04
N LEU A 77 -0.65 0.46 -11.58
CA LEU A 77 -0.38 0.02 -10.21
C LEU A 77 1.12 0.04 -9.89
N LEU A 78 1.95 -0.53 -10.77
CA LEU A 78 3.42 -0.50 -10.64
C LEU A 78 3.96 0.93 -10.54
N ARG A 79 3.40 1.87 -11.32
CA ARG A 79 3.77 3.29 -11.22
C ARG A 79 3.39 3.86 -9.84
N VAL A 80 2.17 3.60 -9.37
CA VAL A 80 1.67 4.13 -8.09
C VAL A 80 2.48 3.58 -6.90
N VAL A 81 2.74 2.27 -6.84
CA VAL A 81 3.54 1.66 -5.77
C VAL A 81 5.00 2.10 -5.78
N SER A 82 5.51 2.55 -6.92
CA SER A 82 6.88 3.05 -7.05
C SER A 82 7.03 4.54 -6.73
N THR A 83 5.93 5.26 -6.46
CA THR A 83 5.94 6.71 -6.21
C THR A 83 5.55 7.06 -4.77
N PRO A 84 6.09 8.16 -4.20
CA PRO A 84 5.62 8.70 -2.94
C PRO A 84 4.13 9.07 -3.01
N PRO A 85 3.40 8.98 -1.89
CA PRO A 85 3.85 8.53 -0.56
C PRO A 85 3.95 7.00 -0.43
N LEU A 86 3.42 6.22 -1.38
CA LEU A 86 3.28 4.78 -1.23
C LEU A 86 4.61 4.04 -1.20
N SER A 87 5.59 4.49 -1.99
CA SER A 87 6.94 3.90 -2.03
C SER A 87 7.74 4.02 -0.73
N ALA A 88 7.30 4.89 0.20
CA ALA A 88 7.89 4.99 1.54
C ALA A 88 7.46 3.84 2.46
N ILE A 89 6.34 3.17 2.15
CA ILE A 89 5.76 2.07 2.94
C ILE A 89 5.94 0.74 2.23
N LEU A 90 5.80 0.73 0.91
CA LEU A 90 5.81 -0.47 0.09
C LEU A 90 6.83 -0.33 -1.02
N ARG A 91 7.92 -1.11 -0.98
CA ARG A 91 8.91 -1.14 -2.06
C ARG A 91 8.80 -2.44 -2.81
N ILE A 92 8.42 -2.37 -4.09
CA ILE A 92 8.27 -3.52 -4.98
C ILE A 92 9.25 -3.37 -6.13
N ASP A 93 10.03 -4.42 -6.41
CA ASP A 93 10.78 -4.52 -7.65
C ASP A 93 9.83 -4.91 -8.80
N PRO A 94 9.61 -4.04 -9.79
CA PRO A 94 8.67 -4.28 -10.88
C PRO A 94 9.08 -5.44 -11.80
N LYS A 95 10.34 -5.89 -11.75
CA LYS A 95 10.83 -7.01 -12.58
C LYS A 95 10.47 -8.36 -11.96
N THR A 96 10.59 -8.46 -10.64
CA THR A 96 10.43 -9.73 -9.91
C THR A 96 9.08 -9.82 -9.19
N ASN A 97 8.38 -8.70 -8.97
CA ASN A 97 7.23 -8.56 -8.08
C ASN A 97 7.53 -8.96 -6.62
N TYR A 98 8.80 -9.00 -6.23
CA TYR A 98 9.20 -9.12 -4.84
C TYR A 98 9.43 -7.74 -4.24
N GLY A 99 9.17 -7.63 -2.95
CA GLY A 99 9.32 -6.38 -2.24
C GLY A 99 9.35 -6.57 -0.74
N HIS A 100 9.26 -5.47 -0.01
CA HIS A 100 9.16 -5.49 1.44
C HIS A 100 8.25 -4.35 1.89
N ILE A 101 7.65 -4.54 3.07
CA ILE A 101 6.96 -3.48 3.78
C ILE A 101 7.98 -2.81 4.68
N MET A 102 8.21 -1.53 4.42
CA MET A 102 8.94 -0.68 5.33
C MET A 102 8.03 -0.44 6.53
N SER A 103 8.44 -0.88 7.72
CA SER A 103 7.82 -0.41 8.94
C SER A 103 7.89 1.12 8.92
N PRO A 104 6.78 1.87 9.03
CA PRO A 104 6.80 3.23 9.50
C PRO A 104 7.37 3.28 10.93
N ALA A 105 8.63 2.92 11.11
CA ALA A 105 9.39 3.29 12.29
C ALA A 105 9.64 4.78 12.16
N LEU A 106 8.87 5.60 12.89
CA LEU A 106 9.20 6.99 13.17
C LEU A 106 9.61 7.79 11.92
N LEU A 107 8.82 7.74 10.83
CA LEU A 107 8.80 8.89 9.94
C LEU A 107 8.17 10.00 10.75
N ASP A 108 9.00 10.92 11.21
CA ASP A 108 8.71 12.31 11.49
C ASP A 108 7.28 12.68 11.09
N VAL A 109 6.36 12.47 12.04
CA VAL A 109 5.16 13.31 12.17
C VAL A 109 5.63 14.65 12.75
N CYS A 110 6.71 15.20 12.19
CA CYS A 110 7.05 16.60 12.32
C CYS A 110 6.35 17.28 11.16
N VAL A 111 5.15 17.74 11.48
CA VAL A 111 4.62 18.99 10.93
C VAL A 111 5.78 19.98 10.80
N ALA A 112 6.08 20.37 9.57
CA ALA A 112 6.71 21.64 9.27
C ALA A 112 5.69 22.47 8.47
#